data_AF-A0A6A6L384-F1
#
_entry.id   AF-A0A6A6L384-F1
#
_cell.length_a   1.000
_cell.length_b   1.000
_cell.length_c   1.000
_cell.angle_alpha   90.00
_cell.angle_beta   90.00
_cell.angle_gamma   90.00
#
_symmetry.space_group_name_H-M   'P 1'
#
loop_
_entity.id
_entity.type
_entity.pdbx_description
1 polymer ?
#
loop_
_entity_poly.entity_id
_entity_poly.type
_entity_poly.pdbx_seq_one_letter_code
_entity_poly.pdbx_strand_id
1 'polypeptide(L)'
;MSMVDSEASNPLKITFNGPAKSWTDAIPIGNGRLGAMVWGGIPSEIIQLNEDTLWTGTPSDYTNPDAPEALSEVRNLVDWKIY
;
A
#
# COMPACT_ATOMS: atom_id res chain seq x y z
N MET A 1 -20.58 34.35 29.51
CA MET A 1 -20.95 32.95 29.23
C MET A 1 -19.65 32.22 28.92
N SER A 2 -19.12 31.49 29.89
CA SER A 2 -17.82 30.83 29.84
C SER A 2 -17.91 29.49 29.10
N MET A 3 -16.82 29.19 28.38
CA MET A 3 -16.19 27.87 28.22
C MET A 3 -17.03 26.70 27.69
N VAL A 4 -16.66 26.24 26.49
CA VAL A 4 -16.26 24.84 26.29
C VAL A 4 -15.05 24.83 25.35
N ASP A 5 -13.84 24.96 25.90
CA ASP A 5 -12.67 24.37 25.26
C ASP A 5 -12.83 22.86 25.44
N SER A 6 -13.35 22.18 24.42
CA SER A 6 -13.58 20.74 24.48
C SER A 6 -12.24 20.02 24.40
N GLU A 7 -11.88 19.36 25.51
CA GLU A 7 -10.84 18.35 25.71
C GLU A 7 -9.67 18.35 24.72
N ALA A 8 -8.46 18.58 25.25
CA ALA A 8 -7.22 18.29 24.55
C ALA A 8 -7.08 16.78 24.30
N SER A 9 -7.83 16.28 23.32
CA SER A 9 -7.57 15.03 22.63
C SER A 9 -6.21 15.20 21.98
N ASN A 10 -5.17 14.61 22.57
CA ASN A 10 -3.86 14.56 21.94
C ASN A 10 -4.02 13.82 20.61
N PRO A 11 -4.03 14.51 19.46
CA PRO A 11 -4.23 13.84 18.20
C PRO A 11 -3.04 12.91 17.96
N LEU A 12 -3.31 11.66 17.58
CA LEU A 12 -2.27 10.73 17.16
C LEU A 12 -1.56 11.34 15.95
N LYS A 13 -0.36 11.87 16.20
CA LYS A 13 0.46 12.59 15.21
C LYS A 13 1.79 11.89 15.07
N ILE A 14 2.27 11.86 13.84
CA ILE A 14 3.63 11.44 13.51
C ILE A 14 4.36 12.70 13.03
N THR A 15 5.51 12.98 13.63
CA THR A 15 6.32 14.18 13.34
C THR A 15 7.78 13.80 13.16
N PHE A 16 8.46 14.49 12.25
CA PHE A 16 9.87 14.25 11.93
C PHE A 16 10.65 15.56 12.06
N ASN A 17 11.93 15.46 12.39
CA ASN A 17 12.80 16.62 12.61
C ASN A 17 13.48 17.12 11.31
N GLY A 18 13.07 16.63 10.14
CA GLY A 18 13.64 17.01 8.86
C GLY A 18 12.94 16.35 7.67
N PRO A 19 13.33 16.72 6.43
CA PRO A 19 12.77 16.16 5.21
C PRO A 19 13.15 14.69 5.00
N ALA A 20 12.33 13.98 4.22
CA ALA A 20 12.59 12.61 3.78
C ALA A 20 13.88 12.52 2.96
N LYS A 21 14.69 11.48 3.23
CA LYS A 21 15.90 11.17 2.43
C LYS A 21 15.66 10.01 1.47
N SER A 22 14.74 9.12 1.84
CA SER A 22 14.29 7.98 1.03
C SER A 22 12.76 7.98 0.94
N TRP A 23 12.22 7.26 -0.04
CA TRP A 23 10.78 7.12 -0.25
C TRP A 23 10.04 6.62 1.01
N THR A 24 10.65 5.69 1.74
CA THR A 24 10.10 5.11 2.97
C THR A 24 10.00 6.10 4.14
N ASP A 25 10.69 7.25 4.05
CA ASP A 25 10.66 8.30 5.07
C ASP A 25 9.55 9.33 4.79
N ALA A 26 9.03 9.35 3.55
CA ALA A 26 7.98 10.28 3.14
C ALA A 26 6.63 9.89 3.72
N ILE A 27 5.75 10.87 3.89
CA ILE A 27 4.47 10.68 4.59
C ILE A 27 3.38 10.29 3.61
N PRO A 28 2.73 9.13 3.78
CA PRO A 28 1.62 8.73 2.94
C PRO A 28 0.34 9.48 3.33
N ILE A 29 -0.36 10.01 2.33
CA ILE A 29 -1.73 10.50 2.44
C ILE A 29 -2.57 9.89 1.32
N GLY A 30 -3.87 9.70 1.54
CA GLY A 30 -4.74 9.18 0.50
C GLY A 30 -6.22 9.12 0.88
N ASN A 31 -7.07 8.92 -0.13
CA ASN A 31 -8.53 8.83 0.02
C ASN A 31 -9.10 7.49 -0.47
N GLY A 32 -8.27 6.46 -0.58
CA GLY A 32 -8.62 5.15 -1.11
C GLY A 32 -8.37 5.01 -2.62
N ARG A 33 -8.61 6.07 -3.41
CA ARG A 33 -8.37 6.07 -4.87
C ARG A 33 -7.05 6.75 -5.25
N LEU A 34 -6.86 7.97 -4.74
CA LEU A 34 -5.64 8.74 -4.91
C LEU A 34 -4.78 8.63 -3.67
N GLY A 35 -3.47 8.49 -3.90
CA GLY A 35 -2.44 8.51 -2.87
C GLY A 35 -1.35 9.53 -3.20
N ALA A 36 -0.68 10.02 -2.17
CA ALA A 36 0.53 10.80 -2.34
C ALA A 36 1.55 10.53 -1.24
N MET A 37 2.83 10.66 -1.59
CA MET A 37 3.94 10.64 -0.64
C MET A 37 4.54 12.04 -0.55
N VAL A 38 4.54 12.64 0.64
CA VAL A 38 5.03 14.00 0.91
C VAL A 38 6.43 13.95 1.50
N TRP A 39 7.41 14.61 0.88
CA TRP A 39 8.82 14.53 1.27
C TRP A 39 9.27 15.63 2.24
N GLY A 40 8.61 16.79 2.27
CA GLY A 40 8.89 17.87 3.22
C GLY A 40 10.13 18.70 2.89
N GLY A 41 10.59 18.69 1.63
CA GLY A 41 11.80 19.39 1.20
C GLY A 41 11.66 20.92 1.22
N ILE A 42 12.54 21.62 1.95
CA ILE A 42 12.44 23.08 2.16
C ILE A 42 12.73 23.89 0.88
N PRO A 43 13.88 23.73 0.20
CA PRO A 43 14.15 24.50 -1.02
C PRO A 43 13.37 23.96 -2.24
N SER A 44 12.98 22.69 -2.20
CA SER A 44 12.23 22.01 -3.25
C SER A 44 11.46 20.85 -2.63
N GLU A 45 10.15 20.83 -2.85
CA GLU A 45 9.27 19.78 -2.39
C GLU A 45 9.11 18.69 -3.45
N ILE A 46 8.83 17.46 -3.02
CA ILE A 46 8.45 16.33 -3.86
C ILE A 46 7.14 15.76 -3.33
N ILE A 47 6.12 15.77 -4.19
CA ILE A 47 4.86 15.06 -3.96
C ILE A 47 4.74 13.99 -5.03
N GLN A 48 4.96 12.73 -4.66
CA GLN A 48 4.76 11.60 -5.58
C GLN A 48 3.31 11.17 -5.51
N LEU A 49 2.71 10.87 -6.66
CA LEU A 49 1.28 10.58 -6.78
C LEU A 49 1.05 9.13 -7.20
N ASN A 50 -0.02 8.55 -6.66
CA ASN A 50 -0.52 7.22 -7.01
C ASN A 50 -2.02 7.28 -7.31
N GLU A 51 -2.45 6.39 -8.20
CA GLU A 51 -3.86 6.11 -8.50
C GLU A 51 -4.04 4.60 -8.42
N ASP A 52 -5.04 4.14 -7.67
CA ASP A 52 -5.24 2.73 -7.30
C ASP A 52 -5.51 1.80 -8.49
N THR A 53 -6.00 2.33 -9.60
CA THR A 53 -6.31 1.58 -10.82
C THR A 53 -5.25 1.70 -11.92
N LEU A 54 -4.16 2.44 -11.69
CA LEU A 54 -3.07 2.58 -12.66
C LEU A 54 -2.18 1.33 -12.68
N TRP A 55 -2.67 0.29 -13.36
CA TRP A 55 -1.97 -0.98 -13.57
C TRP A 55 -1.52 -1.14 -15.01
N THR A 56 -0.40 -1.82 -15.19
CA THR A 56 0.06 -2.24 -16.52
C THR A 56 -0.68 -3.50 -16.97
N GLY A 57 -0.81 -3.66 -18.28
CA GLY A 57 -1.43 -4.84 -18.89
C GLY A 57 -2.83 -4.55 -19.41
N THR A 58 -3.42 -5.57 -20.03
CA THR A 58 -4.76 -5.54 -20.61
C THR A 58 -5.52 -6.77 -20.16
N PRO A 59 -6.87 -6.75 -20.15
CA PRO A 59 -7.66 -7.95 -19.92
C PRO A 59 -7.15 -9.09 -20.81
N SER A 60 -6.74 -10.19 -20.18
CA SER A 60 -6.16 -11.35 -20.83
C SER A 60 -6.62 -12.62 -20.12
N ASP A 61 -6.64 -13.74 -20.83
CA ASP A 61 -6.87 -15.04 -20.21
C ASP A 61 -5.58 -15.52 -19.57
N TYR A 62 -5.59 -15.62 -18.23
CA TYR A 62 -4.47 -16.14 -17.44
C TYR A 62 -4.70 -17.60 -17.03
N THR A 63 -5.71 -18.26 -17.57
CA THR A 63 -6.01 -19.66 -17.30
C THR A 63 -4.90 -20.54 -17.89
N ASN A 64 -4.24 -21.32 -17.04
CA ASN A 64 -3.30 -22.34 -17.50
C ASN A 64 -4.09 -23.62 -17.87
N PRO A 65 -4.11 -24.05 -19.15
CA PRO A 65 -4.84 -25.25 -19.57
C PRO A 65 -4.29 -26.54 -18.95
N ASP A 66 -3.02 -26.55 -18.53
CA ASP A 66 -2.35 -27.73 -17.97
C ASP A 66 -2.57 -27.85 -16.44
N ALA A 67 -3.19 -26.84 -15.81
CA ALA A 67 -3.43 -26.82 -14.37
C ALA A 67 -4.23 -28.03 -13.84
N PRO A 68 -5.24 -28.58 -14.53
CA PRO A 68 -5.99 -29.73 -14.03
C PRO A 68 -5.13 -31.00 -13.90
N GLU A 69 -4.21 -31.23 -14.84
CA GLU A 69 -3.31 -32.39 -14.83
C GLU A 69 -2.30 -32.26 -13.68
N ALA A 70 -1.61 -31.11 -13.61
CA ALA A 70 -0.66 -30.82 -12.54
C ALA A 70 -1.32 -30.87 -11.15
N LEU A 71 -2.55 -30.36 -11.02
CA LEU A 71 -3.29 -30.41 -9.75
C LEU A 71 -3.62 -31.85 -9.32
N SER A 72 -3.88 -32.74 -10.27
CA SER A 72 -4.16 -34.16 -9.98
C SER A 72 -2.91 -34.87 -9.47
N GLU A 73 -1.75 -34.59 -10.08
CA GLU A 73 -0.46 -35.11 -9.62
C GLU A 73 -0.10 -34.59 -8.22
N VAL A 74 -0.20 -33.28 -7.98
CA VAL A 74 0.08 -32.68 -6.67
C VAL A 74 -0.79 -33.28 -5.57
N ARG A 75 -2.08 -33.50 -5.83
CA ARG A 75 -3.00 -34.15 -4.87
C ARG A 75 -2.55 -35.57 -4.54
N ASN A 76 -2.19 -36.37 -5.55
CA ASN A 76 -1.67 -37.72 -5.33
C ASN A 76 -0.40 -37.71 -4.46
N LEU A 77 0.53 -36.77 -4.71
CA LEU A 77 1.77 -36.67 -3.93
C LEU A 77 1.52 -36.30 -2.46
N VAL A 78 0.55 -35.42 -2.19
CA VAL A 78 0.15 -35.03 -0.82
C VAL A 78 -0.57 -36.18 -0.10
N ASP A 79 -1.51 -36.84 -0.76
CA ASP A 79 -2.28 -37.95 -0.18
C ASP A 79 -1.40 -39.15 0.18
N TRP A 80 -0.32 -39.36 -0.58
CA TRP A 80 0.67 -40.41 -0.31
C TRP A 80 1.64 -40.08 0.83
N LYS A 81 1.46 -38.96 1.55
CA LYS A 81 2.35 -38.49 2.64
C LYS A 81 3.84 -38.51 2.25
N ILE A 82 4.15 -38.05 1.05
CA ILE A 82 5.55 -37.85 0.62
C ILE A 82 6.08 -36.48 1.10
N TYR A 83 5.28 -35.75 1.89
CA TYR A 83 5.65 -34.53 2.62
C TYR A 83 5.01 -34.49 4.01
#